data_AF-A0A7X8FB41-F1
#
_entry.id   AF-A0A7X8FB41-F1
#
_cell.length_a   1.000
_cell.length_b   1.000
_cell.length_c   1.000
_cell.angle_alpha   90.00
_cell.angle_beta   90.00
_cell.angle_gamma   90.00
#
_symmetry.space_group_name_H-M   'P 1'
#
loop_
_entity.id
_entity.type
_entity.pdbx_description
1 polymer ?
#
loop_
_entity_poly.entity_id
_entity_poly.type
_entity_poly.pdbx_seq_one_letter_code
_entity_poly.pdbx_strand_id
1 'polypeptide(L)' 'EKYGNTSSATIPLAADEAIRNNKIRRGDILMLTSFGAGLTWGSVLLRY' A
#
# COMPACT_ATOMS: atom_id res chain seq x y z
N GLU A 1 -6.48 14.85 6.67
CA GLU A 1 -5.44 14.09 5.94
C GLU A 1 -4.16 14.12 6.77
N LYS A 2 -3.52 12.97 7.03
CA LYS A 2 -2.43 12.89 8.03
C LYS A 2 -1.01 12.90 7.43
N TYR A 3 -0.81 12.39 6.20
CA TYR A 3 0.54 12.12 5.66
C TYR A 3 0.84 12.65 4.26
N GLY A 4 -0.17 12.99 3.46
CA GLY A 4 0.06 13.42 2.06
C GLY A 4 0.76 12.35 1.21
N ASN A 5 1.54 12.79 0.21
CA ASN A 5 2.37 11.91 -0.62
C ASN A 5 3.75 11.73 0.02
N THR A 6 4.04 10.51 0.48
CA THR A 6 5.33 10.16 1.11
C THR A 6 6.23 9.35 0.16
N SER A 7 6.05 9.53 -1.15
CA SER A 7 6.78 8.81 -2.20
C SER A 7 6.66 7.29 -2.00
N SER A 8 7.78 6.56 -1.99
CA SER A 8 7.84 5.11 -1.80
C SER A 8 7.19 4.62 -0.50
N ALA A 9 7.08 5.47 0.53
CA ALA A 9 6.49 5.10 1.81
C ALA A 9 4.95 5.12 1.81
N THR A 10 4.30 5.65 0.76
CA THR A 10 2.84 5.85 0.73
C THR A 10 2.08 4.54 0.91
N ILE A 11 2.46 3.51 0.16
CA ILE A 11 1.80 2.19 0.20
C ILE A 11 2.06 1.44 1.51
N PRO A 12 3.31 1.25 1.98
CA PRO A 12 3.54 0.52 3.23
C PRO A 12 2.94 1.24 4.44
N LEU A 13 2.92 2.58 4.46
CA LEU A 13 2.27 3.35 5.52
C LEU A 13 0.75 3.12 5.55
N ALA A 14 0.09 3.19 4.39
CA ALA A 14 -1.35 2.93 4.28
C ALA A 14 -1.69 1.47 4.65
N ALA A 15 -0.85 0.51 4.26
CA ALA A 15 -1.03 -0.90 4.59
C ALA A 15 -0.89 -1.15 6.10
N ASP A 16 0.15 -0.63 6.76
CA ASP A 16 0.36 -0.75 8.21
C ASP A 16 -0.82 -0.14 8.99
N GLU A 17 -1.29 1.06 8.61
CA GLU A 17 -2.47 1.66 9.24
C GLU A 17 -3.74 0.81 9.04
N ALA A 18 -3.96 0.27 7.84
CA ALA A 18 -5.12 -0.58 7.57
C ALA A 18 -5.07 -1.90 8.36
N ILE A 19 -3.90 -2.49 8.55
CA ILE A 19 -3.67 -3.67 9.39
C ILE A 19 -3.96 -3.34 10.87
N ARG A 20 -3.38 -2.26 11.41
CA ARG A 20 -3.60 -1.84 12.81
C ARG A 20 -5.06 -1.52 13.11
N ASN A 21 -5.78 -1.03 12.10
CA ASN A 21 -7.21 -0.72 12.19
C ASN A 21 -8.12 -1.92 11.84
N ASN A 22 -7.59 -3.15 11.75
CA ASN A 22 -8.33 -4.38 11.43
C ASN A 22 -9.12 -4.35 10.11
N LYS A 23 -8.77 -3.45 9.18
CA LYS A 23 -9.37 -3.40 7.83
C LYS A 23 -8.77 -4.45 6.90
N ILE A 24 -7.51 -4.81 7.14
CA ILE A 24 -6.78 -5.88 6.46
C ILE A 24 -6.48 -6.97 7.49
N ARG A 25 -6.77 -8.23 7.14
CA ARG A 25 -6.57 -9.41 8.00
C ARG A 25 -5.78 -10.49 7.26
N ARG A 26 -5.18 -11.39 8.03
CA ARG A 26 -4.53 -12.59 7.49
C ARG A 26 -5.53 -13.41 6.68
N GLY A 27 -5.12 -13.86 5.51
CA GLY A 27 -5.92 -14.51 4.48
C GLY A 27 -6.42 -13.58 3.36
N ASP A 28 -6.47 -12.26 3.58
CA ASP A 28 -7.02 -11.31 2.61
C ASP A 28 -6.16 -11.23 1.34
N ILE A 29 -6.81 -11.13 0.19
CA ILE A 29 -6.14 -10.85 -1.09
C ILE A 29 -6.05 -9.34 -1.27
N LEU A 30 -4.82 -8.82 -1.36
CA LEU A 30 -4.52 -7.41 -1.50
C LEU A 30 -3.92 -7.14 -2.87
N MET A 31 -4.39 -6.08 -3.53
CA MET A 31 -3.75 -5.52 -4.71
C MET A 31 -3.11 -4.18 -4.36
N LEU A 32 -1.80 -4.08 -4.57
CA LEU A 32 -1.03 -2.85 -4.37
C LEU A 32 -0.54 -2.36 -5.74
N THR A 33 -0.60 -1.05 -5.99
CA THR A 33 -0.14 -0.45 -7.25
C THR A 33 0.55 0.87 -6.97
N SER A 34 1.62 1.16 -7.72
CA SER A 34 2.44 2.37 -7.57
C SER A 34 2.84 2.93 -8.92
N PHE A 35 3.08 4.24 -8.94
CA PHE A 35 3.63 4.97 -10.07
C PHE A 35 4.58 6.05 -9.54
N GLY A 36 5.71 6.25 -10.22
CA GLY A 36 6.74 7.21 -9.80
C GLY A 36 7.57 7.76 -10.95
N ALA A 37 8.43 8.72 -10.63
CA ALA A 37 9.32 9.37 -11.59
C ALA A 37 10.19 8.35 -12.34
N GLY A 38 10.37 8.57 -13.65
CA GLY A 38 11.02 7.59 -14.54
C GLY A 38 10.65 7.80 -16.00
N LEU A 39 9.57 7.23 -16.53
CA LEU A 39 8.36 6.64 -15.93
C LEU A 39 8.55 5.20 -15.42
N THR A 40 8.22 4.94 -14.15
CA THR A 40 8.23 3.58 -13.56
C THR A 40 6.91 3.31 -12.84
N TRP A 41 6.35 2.12 -13.04
CA TRP A 41 5.13 1.68 -12.38
C TRP A 41 5.17 0.18 -12.11
N GLY A 42 4.33 -0.28 -11.19
CA GLY A 42 4.25 -1.69 -10.87
C GLY A 42 3.09 -2.00 -9.94
N SER A 43 2.65 -3.26 -9.99
CA SER A 43 1.57 -3.78 -9.17
C SER A 43 1.91 -5.17 -8.64
N VAL A 44 1.33 -5.52 -7.49
CA VAL A 44 1.42 -6.87 -6.91
C VAL A 44 0.07 -7.28 -6.36
N LEU A 45 -0.31 -8.53 -6.62
CA LEU A 45 -1.42 -9.22 -5.97
C LEU A 45 -0.83 -10.21 -4.98
N LEU A 46 -1.17 -10.10 -3.70
CA LEU A 46 -0.64 -10.96 -2.65
C LEU A 46 -1.73 -11.40 -1.67
N ARG A 47 -1.50 -12.52 -1.01
CA ARG A 47 -2.26 -12.91 0.18
C ARG A 47 -1.50 -12.43 1.40
N TYR A 48 -2.12 -11.55 2.20
CA TYR A 48 -1.58 -11.09 3.48
C TYR A 48 -1.92 -12.06 4.60
#